data_AF-A0A1V5Z383-F1
#
_entry.id   AF-A0A1V5Z383-F1
#
_cell.length_a   1.000
_cell.length_b   1.000
_cell.length_c   1.000
_cell.angle_alpha   90.00
_cell.angle_beta   90.00
_cell.angle_gamma   90.00
#
_symmetry.space_group_name_H-M   'P 1'
#
loop_
_entity.id
_entity.type
_entity.pdbx_description
1 polymer ?
#
loop_
_entity_poly.entity_id
_entity_poly.type
_entity_poly.pdbx_seq_one_letter_code
_entity_poly.pdbx_strand_id
1 'polypeptide(L)'
;MQFATEEACVQYLIQSRWGDGFSCPRCQHGEYWYLPKRKLLVCRSCRKETSPTAGTLMHRSHVPIQEWFWAAYLVTTLTPGISALQLQRQLGLGSYRTAWFMLNRLRKGMVSDSRSRLCGVVEADETFIGGPVEGKRGRGVTKGSHKSLVVGAVEVVSYVDKKGNACERAGRLRLSSVDAADGETIGRFLSANVEPAAVIRSDGWKGYSKTALKGYVHDQRIVGSPELAHVVAVHIHRVFSNLKTWLAGTHHGVDPAYLPAYLDEYVFRFNRRQTPMAAFQTLLGIASNKDHVSLVQLRS
;
A
#
# COMPACT_ATOMS: atom_id res chain seq x y z
N MET A 1 20.72 -8.22 -18.19
CA MET A 1 19.59 -7.59 -17.46
C MET A 1 18.37 -8.48 -17.58
N GLN A 2 17.74 -8.88 -16.46
CA GLN A 2 16.66 -9.88 -16.42
C GLN A 2 15.38 -9.46 -17.18
N PHE A 3 15.14 -8.16 -17.35
CA PHE A 3 13.93 -7.59 -17.98
C PHE A 3 14.24 -6.69 -19.17
N ALA A 4 15.31 -7.03 -19.92
CA ALA A 4 15.79 -6.23 -21.05
C ALA A 4 14.87 -6.27 -22.28
N THR A 5 14.00 -7.28 -22.38
CA THR A 5 13.10 -7.47 -23.52
C THR A 5 11.67 -7.70 -23.04
N GLU A 6 10.73 -7.33 -23.91
CA GLU A 6 9.31 -7.61 -23.74
C GLU A 6 9.02 -9.11 -23.55
N GLU A 7 9.72 -9.97 -24.31
CA GLU A 7 9.57 -11.43 -24.17
C GLU A 7 10.03 -11.93 -22.81
N ALA A 8 11.15 -11.42 -22.27
CA ALA A 8 11.60 -11.78 -20.93
C ALA A 8 10.57 -11.38 -19.86
N CYS A 9 9.92 -10.23 -20.02
CA CYS A 9 8.87 -9.78 -19.11
C CYS A 9 7.60 -10.67 -19.22
N VAL A 10 7.24 -11.09 -20.44
CA VAL A 10 6.14 -12.04 -20.66
C VAL A 10 6.42 -13.38 -19.99
N GLN A 11 7.61 -13.94 -20.19
CA GLN A 11 7.99 -15.23 -19.59
C GLN A 11 7.98 -15.16 -18.06
N TYR A 12 8.50 -14.07 -17.50
CA TYR A 12 8.41 -13.83 -16.06
C TYR A 12 6.96 -13.77 -15.58
N LEU A 13 6.08 -13.07 -16.30
CA LEU A 13 4.66 -12.98 -15.95
C LEU A 13 3.97 -14.35 -16.01
N ILE A 14 4.29 -15.18 -16.99
CA ILE A 14 3.78 -16.55 -17.10
C ILE A 14 4.22 -17.37 -15.89
N GLN A 15 5.52 -17.36 -15.56
CA GLN A 15 6.06 -18.09 -14.40
C GLN A 15 5.47 -17.61 -13.07
N SER A 16 5.27 -16.30 -12.91
CA SER A 16 4.68 -15.69 -11.72
C SER A 16 3.21 -16.09 -11.50
N ARG A 17 2.48 -16.36 -12.59
CA ARG A 17 1.05 -16.75 -12.54
C ARG A 17 0.83 -18.25 -12.43
N TRP A 18 1.68 -19.01 -13.08
CA TRP A 18 1.53 -20.46 -13.27
C TRP A 18 2.80 -21.19 -12.82
N GLY A 19 3.37 -20.77 -11.69
CA GLY A 19 4.59 -21.36 -11.12
C GLY A 19 4.44 -22.86 -10.84
N ASP A 20 3.23 -23.28 -10.45
CA ASP A 20 2.87 -24.68 -10.18
C ASP A 20 2.31 -25.41 -11.41
N GLY A 21 2.35 -24.77 -12.58
CA GLY A 21 1.79 -25.27 -13.84
C GLY A 21 0.65 -24.41 -14.38
N PHE A 22 0.49 -24.42 -15.70
CA PHE A 22 -0.61 -23.73 -16.36
C PHE A 22 -1.94 -24.38 -15.96
N SER A 23 -2.96 -23.57 -15.68
CA SER A 23 -4.34 -24.05 -15.51
C SER A 23 -5.26 -23.23 -16.39
N CYS A 24 -5.92 -23.90 -17.35
CA CYS A 24 -6.79 -23.23 -18.30
C CYS A 24 -7.98 -22.58 -17.57
N PRO A 25 -8.26 -21.27 -17.77
CA PRO A 25 -9.38 -20.60 -17.11
C PRO A 25 -10.76 -21.09 -17.56
N ARG A 26 -10.85 -21.92 -18.61
CA ARG A 26 -12.12 -22.48 -19.11
C ARG A 26 -12.35 -23.94 -18.69
N CYS A 27 -11.35 -24.80 -18.78
CA CYS A 27 -11.50 -26.24 -18.54
C CYS A 27 -10.49 -26.82 -17.54
N GLN A 28 -9.67 -25.98 -16.89
CA GLN A 28 -8.65 -26.36 -15.89
C GLN A 28 -7.56 -27.33 -16.38
N HIS A 29 -7.53 -27.64 -17.68
CA HIS A 29 -6.50 -28.49 -18.27
C HIS A 29 -5.11 -27.87 -18.15
N GLY A 30 -4.11 -28.73 -17.88
CA GLY A 30 -2.75 -28.34 -17.49
C GLY A 30 -1.81 -27.94 -18.63
N GLU A 31 -2.12 -28.31 -19.87
CA GLU A 31 -1.20 -28.11 -21.00
C GLU A 31 -1.64 -26.98 -21.94
N TYR A 32 -0.64 -26.32 -22.54
CA TYR A 32 -0.84 -25.25 -23.51
C TYR A 32 0.18 -25.26 -24.65
N TRP A 33 -0.16 -24.53 -25.72
CA TRP A 33 0.76 -24.07 -26.76
C TRP A 33 1.03 -22.59 -26.54
N TYR A 34 2.29 -22.13 -26.64
CA TYR A 34 2.59 -20.71 -26.63
C TYR A 34 2.65 -20.16 -28.06
N LEU A 35 2.00 -19.02 -28.30
CA LEU A 35 2.05 -18.27 -29.55
C LEU A 35 2.90 -17.01 -29.36
N PRO A 36 4.22 -17.02 -29.68
CA PRO A 36 5.13 -15.92 -29.35
C PRO A 36 4.72 -14.57 -29.96
N LYS A 37 4.34 -14.56 -31.24
CA LYS A 37 3.94 -13.33 -31.96
C LYS A 37 2.76 -12.60 -31.33
N ARG A 38 1.82 -13.36 -30.74
CA ARG A 38 0.62 -12.81 -30.08
C ARG A 38 0.75 -12.78 -28.56
N LYS A 39 1.80 -13.38 -28.00
CA LYS A 39 2.01 -13.58 -26.55
C LYS A 39 0.82 -14.27 -25.89
N LEU A 40 0.29 -15.33 -26.48
CA LEU A 40 -0.91 -16.04 -26.00
C LEU A 40 -0.59 -17.49 -25.61
N LEU A 41 -1.23 -17.96 -24.55
CA LEU A 41 -1.28 -19.36 -24.17
C LEU A 41 -2.58 -19.97 -24.70
N VAL A 42 -2.47 -21.03 -25.49
CA VAL A 42 -3.61 -21.74 -26.09
C VAL A 42 -3.76 -23.09 -25.43
N CYS A 43 -4.85 -23.31 -24.69
CA CYS A 43 -5.10 -24.60 -24.04
C CYS A 43 -5.14 -25.75 -25.06
N ARG A 44 -4.48 -26.87 -24.75
CA ARG A 44 -4.46 -28.05 -25.64
C ARG A 44 -5.82 -28.74 -25.76
N SER A 45 -6.62 -28.72 -24.70
CA SER A 45 -7.93 -29.37 -24.64
C SER A 45 -9.04 -28.53 -25.29
N CYS A 46 -9.31 -27.32 -24.78
CA CYS A 46 -10.47 -26.53 -25.22
C CYS A 46 -10.14 -25.39 -26.21
N ARG A 47 -8.88 -25.28 -26.65
CA ARG A 47 -8.36 -24.24 -27.57
C ARG A 47 -8.55 -22.80 -27.10
N LYS A 48 -8.92 -22.58 -25.84
CA LYS A 48 -9.07 -21.23 -25.26
C LYS A 48 -7.72 -20.51 -25.29
N GLU A 49 -7.71 -19.34 -25.92
CA GLU A 49 -6.59 -18.40 -25.86
C GLU A 49 -6.65 -17.57 -24.58
N THR A 50 -5.50 -17.45 -23.91
CA THR A 50 -5.35 -16.70 -22.65
C THR A 50 -4.13 -15.79 -22.77
N SER A 51 -4.32 -14.50 -22.51
CA SER A 51 -3.21 -13.56 -22.38
C SER A 51 -2.55 -13.70 -21.00
N PRO A 52 -1.21 -13.64 -20.89
CA PRO A 52 -0.49 -13.53 -19.62
C PRO A 52 -0.96 -12.36 -18.75
N THR A 53 -1.51 -11.30 -19.35
CA THR A 53 -2.04 -10.13 -18.63
C THR A 53 -3.53 -10.26 -18.28
N ALA A 54 -4.22 -11.31 -18.73
CA ALA A 54 -5.66 -11.45 -18.54
C ALA A 54 -6.02 -11.67 -17.06
N GLY A 55 -6.83 -10.80 -16.46
CA GLY A 55 -7.16 -10.88 -15.03
C GLY A 55 -6.03 -10.45 -14.08
N THR A 56 -4.99 -9.79 -14.59
CA THR A 56 -3.93 -9.18 -13.76
C THR A 56 -4.12 -7.67 -13.67
N LEU A 57 -3.29 -6.95 -12.91
CA LEU A 57 -3.28 -5.48 -12.94
C LEU A 57 -2.96 -4.91 -14.35
N MET A 58 -2.38 -5.70 -15.24
CA MET A 58 -2.07 -5.30 -16.61
C MET A 58 -3.21 -5.63 -17.60
N HIS A 59 -4.35 -6.14 -17.11
CA HIS A 59 -5.48 -6.58 -17.93
C HIS A 59 -6.02 -5.46 -18.83
N ARG A 60 -6.22 -5.78 -20.12
CA ARG A 60 -6.70 -4.85 -21.15
C ARG A 60 -5.86 -3.56 -21.27
N SER A 61 -4.57 -3.62 -20.91
CA SER A 61 -3.63 -2.54 -21.20
C SER A 61 -3.04 -2.71 -22.60
N HIS A 62 -2.92 -1.61 -23.33
CA HIS A 62 -2.18 -1.54 -24.61
C HIS A 62 -0.72 -1.07 -24.40
N VAL A 63 -0.34 -0.75 -23.17
CA VAL A 63 1.04 -0.44 -22.81
C VAL A 63 1.84 -1.75 -22.79
N PRO A 64 3.03 -1.82 -23.42
CA PRO A 64 3.81 -3.05 -23.40
C PRO A 64 4.23 -3.43 -21.97
N ILE A 65 4.48 -4.72 -21.76
CA ILE A 65 4.67 -5.29 -20.42
C ILE A 65 5.98 -4.77 -19.82
N GLN A 66 6.99 -4.53 -20.65
CA GLN A 66 8.26 -3.97 -20.23
C GLN A 66 8.12 -2.60 -19.55
N GLU A 67 7.25 -1.72 -20.05
CA GLU A 67 6.98 -0.41 -19.45
C GLU A 67 6.22 -0.54 -18.12
N TRP A 68 5.36 -1.56 -17.97
CA TRP A 68 4.79 -1.89 -16.67
C TRP A 68 5.85 -2.33 -15.66
N PHE A 69 6.83 -3.11 -16.10
CA PHE A 69 7.93 -3.55 -15.23
C PHE A 69 8.82 -2.37 -14.84
N TRP A 70 9.14 -1.47 -15.78
CA TRP A 70 9.84 -0.23 -15.45
C TRP A 70 9.04 0.67 -14.52
N ALA A 71 7.73 0.82 -14.74
CA ALA A 71 6.88 1.58 -13.83
C ALA A 71 6.86 0.98 -12.41
N ALA A 72 6.74 -0.34 -12.31
CA ALA A 72 6.80 -1.07 -11.04
C ALA A 72 8.17 -0.90 -10.35
N TYR A 73 9.26 -0.94 -11.11
CA TYR A 73 10.61 -0.68 -10.60
C TYR A 73 10.75 0.74 -10.07
N LEU A 74 10.36 1.75 -10.85
CA LEU A 74 10.49 3.16 -10.48
C LEU A 74 9.67 3.52 -9.24
N VAL A 75 8.40 3.08 -9.17
CA VAL A 75 7.54 3.39 -8.02
C VAL A 75 8.00 2.71 -6.72
N THR A 76 8.61 1.52 -6.81
CA THR A 76 9.05 0.77 -5.62
C THR A 76 10.45 1.15 -5.14
N THR A 77 11.33 1.61 -6.02
CA THR A 77 12.75 1.84 -5.70
C THR A 77 13.14 3.29 -5.54
N LEU A 78 12.43 4.24 -6.16
CA LEU A 78 12.71 5.66 -5.96
C LEU A 78 12.29 6.08 -4.55
N THR A 79 13.25 6.55 -3.75
CA THR A 79 13.04 6.99 -2.36
C THR A 79 11.97 8.08 -2.18
N PRO A 80 11.82 9.08 -3.06
CA PRO A 80 10.70 10.01 -2.95
C PRO A 80 9.39 9.46 -3.52
N GLY A 81 9.36 8.27 -4.13
CA GLY A 81 8.25 7.82 -4.99
C GLY A 81 8.31 8.52 -6.35
N ILE A 82 7.24 8.40 -7.14
CA ILE A 82 7.19 8.99 -8.48
C ILE A 82 5.81 9.57 -8.77
N SER A 83 5.78 10.81 -9.31
CA SER A 83 4.54 11.43 -9.77
C SER A 83 4.14 10.87 -11.14
N ALA A 84 2.85 10.96 -11.49
CA ALA A 84 2.37 10.52 -12.81
C ALA A 84 3.05 11.28 -13.95
N LEU A 85 3.32 12.58 -13.77
CA LEU A 85 4.03 13.40 -14.77
C LEU A 85 5.49 12.96 -14.93
N GLN A 86 6.16 12.64 -13.83
CA GLN A 86 7.53 12.15 -13.88
C GLN A 86 7.61 10.75 -14.51
N LEU A 87 6.67 9.86 -14.16
CA LEU A 87 6.57 8.53 -14.78
C LEU A 87 6.32 8.64 -16.29
N GLN A 88 5.42 9.53 -16.71
CA GLN A 88 5.16 9.80 -18.12
C GLN A 88 6.45 10.18 -18.86
N ARG A 89 7.23 11.12 -18.31
CA ARG A 89 8.48 11.58 -18.92
C ARG A 89 9.55 10.49 -18.97
N GLN A 90 9.72 9.74 -17.87
CA GLN A 90 10.75 8.70 -17.78
C GLN A 90 10.48 7.51 -18.71
N LEU A 91 9.20 7.17 -18.92
CA LEU A 91 8.80 6.07 -19.80
C LEU A 91 8.42 6.51 -21.23
N GLY A 92 8.52 7.81 -21.55
CA GLY A 92 8.14 8.32 -22.87
C GLY A 92 6.67 8.11 -23.21
N LEU A 93 5.78 8.05 -22.21
CA LEU A 93 4.35 7.77 -22.44
C LEU A 93 3.67 8.97 -23.11
N GLY A 94 2.91 8.70 -24.17
CA GLY A 94 2.18 9.73 -24.92
C GLY A 94 1.04 10.43 -24.15
N SER A 95 0.70 9.98 -22.93
CA SER A 95 -0.37 10.57 -22.14
C SER A 95 -0.10 10.51 -20.63
N TYR A 96 -0.32 11.64 -19.96
CA TYR A 96 -0.39 11.71 -18.50
C TYR A 96 -1.41 10.72 -17.93
N ARG A 97 -2.57 10.57 -18.60
CA ARG A 97 -3.65 9.68 -18.14
C ARG A 97 -3.20 8.22 -18.12
N THR A 98 -2.36 7.81 -19.07
CA THR A 98 -1.77 6.47 -19.10
C THR A 98 -0.86 6.26 -17.90
N ALA A 99 0.05 7.20 -17.63
CA ALA A 99 0.95 7.12 -16.47
C ALA A 99 0.19 7.11 -15.14
N TRP A 100 -0.81 7.98 -15.00
CA TRP A 100 -1.68 8.04 -13.81
C TRP A 100 -2.44 6.73 -13.61
N PHE A 101 -2.97 6.14 -14.68
CA PHE A 101 -3.66 4.86 -14.63
C PHE A 101 -2.74 3.71 -14.23
N MET A 102 -1.53 3.67 -14.79
CA MET A 102 -0.52 2.68 -14.42
C MET A 102 -0.20 2.75 -12.93
N LEU A 103 0.05 3.96 -12.40
CA LEU A 103 0.31 4.13 -10.97
C LEU A 103 -0.84 3.66 -10.10
N ASN A 104 -2.08 4.06 -10.39
CA ASN A 104 -3.23 3.65 -9.58
C ASN A 104 -3.44 2.13 -9.59
N ARG A 105 -3.24 1.48 -10.75
CA ARG A 105 -3.28 0.02 -10.80
C ARG A 105 -2.16 -0.61 -9.98
N LEU A 106 -0.92 -0.13 -10.10
CA LEU A 106 0.21 -0.63 -9.30
C LEU A 106 -0.05 -0.44 -7.79
N ARG A 107 -0.62 0.70 -7.38
CA ARG A 107 -1.00 0.97 -5.97
C ARG A 107 -1.98 -0.06 -5.43
N LYS A 108 -2.96 -0.51 -6.22
CA LYS A 108 -3.84 -1.63 -5.79
C LYS A 108 -3.06 -2.92 -5.53
N GLY A 109 -1.98 -3.15 -6.29
CA GLY A 109 -1.05 -4.27 -6.09
C GLY A 109 -0.15 -4.13 -4.88
N MET A 110 -0.13 -2.97 -4.22
CA MET A 110 0.71 -2.72 -3.05
C MET A 110 0.06 -3.17 -1.73
N VAL A 111 -1.13 -3.79 -1.81
CA VAL A 111 -1.76 -4.49 -0.69
C VAL A 111 -1.79 -5.98 -0.98
N SER A 112 -1.11 -6.77 -0.15
CA SER A 112 -1.28 -8.22 -0.16
C SER A 112 -2.51 -8.59 0.65
N ASP A 113 -3.36 -9.45 0.07
CA ASP A 113 -4.57 -9.95 0.72
C ASP A 113 -4.25 -10.98 1.83
N SER A 114 -3.05 -11.57 1.81
CA SER A 114 -2.54 -12.52 2.81
C SER A 114 -1.64 -11.87 3.89
N ARG A 115 -1.71 -10.55 4.08
CA ARG A 115 -0.85 -9.85 5.04
C ARG A 115 -1.16 -10.28 6.48
N SER A 116 -0.14 -10.66 7.25
CA SER A 116 -0.31 -10.92 8.68
C SER A 116 -0.61 -9.63 9.46
N ARG A 117 -1.25 -9.79 10.62
CA ARG A 117 -1.52 -8.70 11.55
C ARG A 117 -0.23 -8.23 12.22
N LEU A 118 -0.25 -6.99 12.71
CA LEU A 118 0.81 -6.42 13.55
C LEU A 118 0.80 -7.11 14.91
N CYS A 119 1.98 -7.33 15.49
CA CYS A 119 2.13 -8.11 16.72
C CYS A 119 3.06 -7.42 17.72
N GLY A 120 3.05 -7.90 18.97
CA GLY A 120 3.91 -7.37 20.04
C GLY A 120 3.43 -6.00 20.53
N VAL A 121 4.33 -5.02 20.54
CA VAL A 121 4.03 -3.64 20.93
C VAL A 121 3.70 -2.83 19.68
N VAL A 122 2.57 -2.14 19.70
CA VAL A 122 2.06 -1.35 18.59
C VAL A 122 1.67 0.04 19.06
N GLU A 123 2.22 1.07 18.42
CA GLU A 123 1.73 2.44 18.58
C GLU A 123 0.58 2.68 17.61
N ALA A 124 -0.54 3.23 18.10
CA ALA A 124 -1.70 3.56 17.29
C ALA A 124 -2.17 4.99 17.58
N ASP A 125 -2.46 5.74 16.52
CA ASP A 125 -2.95 7.12 16.61
C ASP A 125 -3.68 7.51 15.30
N GLU A 126 -4.22 8.73 15.25
CA GLU A 126 -4.87 9.32 14.09
C GLU A 126 -4.24 10.65 13.66
N THR A 127 -4.44 11.00 12.40
CA THR A 127 -4.04 12.29 11.85
C THR A 127 -4.97 12.77 10.75
N PHE A 128 -4.91 14.06 10.44
CA PHE A 128 -5.62 14.65 9.30
C PHE A 128 -4.67 14.88 8.13
N ILE A 129 -5.10 14.49 6.94
CA ILE A 129 -4.42 14.74 5.66
C ILE A 129 -5.30 15.66 4.81
N GLY A 130 -4.72 16.74 4.27
CA GLY A 130 -5.44 17.72 3.45
C GLY A 130 -5.04 19.17 3.74
N GLY A 131 -5.50 20.10 2.90
CA GLY A 131 -5.20 21.53 3.00
C GLY A 131 -5.91 22.26 4.15
N PRO A 132 -5.42 23.43 4.56
CA PRO A 132 -6.12 24.29 5.51
C PRO A 132 -7.49 24.72 4.94
N VAL A 133 -8.48 24.81 5.81
CA VAL A 133 -9.81 25.38 5.51
C VAL A 133 -9.82 26.73 6.20
N GLU A 134 -10.10 27.81 5.48
CA GLU A 134 -10.31 29.11 6.12
C GLU A 134 -11.47 29.00 7.13
N GLY A 135 -11.25 29.55 8.34
CA GLY A 135 -12.32 29.76 9.32
C GLY A 135 -12.69 28.61 10.26
N LYS A 136 -12.13 27.39 10.13
CA LYS A 136 -12.41 26.28 11.07
C LYS A 136 -11.14 25.58 11.59
N ARG A 137 -10.85 25.76 12.89
CA ARG A 137 -9.80 25.03 13.64
C ARG A 137 -10.46 23.92 14.48
N GLY A 138 -9.88 22.72 14.46
CA GLY A 138 -10.32 21.56 15.27
C GLY A 138 -10.49 20.27 14.47
N ARG A 139 -10.78 19.16 15.17
CA ARG A 139 -10.95 17.80 14.62
C ARG A 139 -12.38 17.49 14.13
N GLY A 140 -13.35 18.41 14.31
CA GLY A 140 -14.76 18.28 13.88
C GLY A 140 -15.06 18.73 12.44
N VAL A 141 -14.07 18.73 11.55
CA VAL A 141 -14.12 19.39 10.23
C VAL A 141 -14.44 18.38 9.10
N THR A 142 -15.02 17.21 9.40
CA THR A 142 -15.17 16.12 8.42
C THR A 142 -16.34 16.31 7.44
N LYS A 143 -17.41 17.03 7.80
CA LYS A 143 -18.64 17.12 6.97
C LYS A 143 -18.60 18.11 5.79
N GLY A 144 -17.46 18.74 5.49
CA GLY A 144 -17.40 19.72 4.40
C GLY A 144 -16.01 20.27 4.10
N SER A 145 -14.95 19.49 4.29
CA SER A 145 -13.60 19.94 3.99
C SER A 145 -12.79 18.89 3.23
N HIS A 146 -11.82 19.34 2.45
CA HIS A 146 -10.79 18.48 1.84
C HIS A 146 -9.82 17.85 2.86
N LYS A 147 -10.24 17.64 4.12
CA LYS A 147 -9.46 16.95 5.16
C LYS A 147 -10.00 15.54 5.36
N SER A 148 -9.14 14.57 5.14
CA SER A 148 -9.40 13.17 5.41
C SER A 148 -8.78 12.78 6.76
N LEU A 149 -9.54 12.06 7.58
CA LEU A 149 -9.03 11.46 8.79
C LEU A 149 -8.36 10.12 8.45
N VAL A 150 -7.16 9.92 8.96
CA VAL A 150 -6.35 8.72 8.75
C VAL A 150 -5.98 8.14 10.11
N VAL A 151 -6.31 6.88 10.33
CA VAL A 151 -5.84 6.10 11.50
C VAL A 151 -4.63 5.29 11.07
N GLY A 152 -3.66 5.16 11.97
CA GLY A 152 -2.45 4.39 11.74
C GLY A 152 -2.05 3.55 12.94
N ALA A 153 -1.40 2.42 12.66
CA ALA A 153 -0.78 1.57 13.66
C ALA A 153 0.59 1.10 13.17
N VAL A 154 1.60 1.17 14.03
CA VAL A 154 2.98 0.78 13.72
C VAL A 154 3.57 -0.08 14.82
N GLU A 155 4.23 -1.16 14.44
CA GLU A 155 4.98 -1.99 15.39
C GLU A 155 6.16 -1.23 15.97
N VAL A 156 6.47 -1.52 17.22
CA VAL A 156 7.66 -1.06 17.92
C VAL A 156 8.60 -2.23 18.13
N VAL A 157 9.76 -2.17 17.49
CA VAL A 157 10.80 -3.20 17.59
C VAL A 157 11.91 -2.68 18.50
N SER A 158 12.04 -3.27 19.67
CA SER A 158 13.14 -3.01 20.60
C SER A 158 14.41 -3.73 20.15
N TYR A 159 15.56 -3.07 20.29
CA TYR A 159 16.88 -3.63 19.99
C TYR A 159 17.94 -2.97 20.87
N VAL A 160 19.12 -3.59 20.95
CA VAL A 160 20.28 -3.01 21.63
C VAL A 160 21.25 -2.51 20.56
N ASP A 161 21.66 -1.24 20.66
CA ASP A 161 22.63 -0.67 19.73
C ASP A 161 24.06 -1.19 20.00
N LYS A 162 25.02 -0.81 19.13
CA LYS A 162 26.43 -1.20 19.30
C LYS A 162 27.08 -0.66 20.59
N LYS A 163 26.44 0.28 21.28
CA LYS A 163 26.90 0.90 22.52
C LYS A 163 26.22 0.32 23.76
N GLY A 164 25.35 -0.69 23.60
CA GLY A 164 24.63 -1.31 24.71
C GLY A 164 23.34 -0.57 25.12
N ASN A 165 22.91 0.46 24.39
CA ASN A 165 21.71 1.21 24.72
C ASN A 165 20.46 0.48 24.22
N ALA A 166 19.43 0.38 25.06
CA ALA A 166 18.11 -0.04 24.63
C ALA A 166 17.50 1.03 23.71
N CYS A 167 17.11 0.62 22.52
CA CYS A 167 16.57 1.48 21.48
C CYS A 167 15.28 0.88 20.92
N GLU A 168 14.41 1.74 20.40
CA GLU A 168 13.20 1.32 19.69
C GLU A 168 13.25 1.84 18.24
N ARG A 169 12.67 1.07 17.33
CA ARG A 169 12.47 1.49 15.94
C ARG A 169 11.09 1.04 15.46
N ALA A 170 10.53 1.80 14.53
CA ALA A 170 9.33 1.39 13.83
C ALA A 170 9.55 0.05 13.08
N GLY A 171 8.59 -0.87 13.18
CA GLY A 171 8.53 -2.12 12.42
C GLY A 171 7.63 -1.97 11.19
N ARG A 172 6.59 -2.81 11.11
CA ARG A 172 5.56 -2.75 10.06
C ARG A 172 4.47 -1.74 10.42
N LEU A 173 3.93 -1.09 9.40
CA LEU A 173 2.92 -0.03 9.45
C LEU A 173 1.62 -0.50 8.81
N ARG A 174 0.50 0.04 9.30
CA ARG A 174 -0.83 0.02 8.70
C ARG A 174 -1.42 1.42 8.77
N LEU A 175 -2.07 1.85 7.69
CA LEU A 175 -2.79 3.13 7.60
C LEU A 175 -4.15 2.86 6.95
N SER A 176 -5.17 3.61 7.35
CA SER A 176 -6.49 3.60 6.70
C SER A 176 -7.13 4.97 6.82
N SER A 177 -7.78 5.42 5.75
CA SER A 177 -8.75 6.51 5.85
C SER A 177 -9.99 6.03 6.60
N VAL A 178 -10.57 6.89 7.43
CA VAL A 178 -11.79 6.60 8.19
C VAL A 178 -12.68 7.84 8.25
N ASP A 179 -13.98 7.64 8.45
CA ASP A 179 -14.96 8.74 8.48
C ASP A 179 -15.04 9.41 9.86
N ALA A 180 -14.66 8.71 10.93
CA ALA A 180 -14.74 9.18 12.30
C ALA A 180 -13.61 8.62 13.19
N ALA A 181 -13.25 9.36 14.24
CA ALA A 181 -12.28 8.97 15.27
C ALA A 181 -12.98 8.46 16.54
N ASP A 182 -14.01 7.63 16.37
CA ASP A 182 -14.75 7.00 17.46
C ASP A 182 -14.22 5.59 17.78
N GLY A 183 -14.63 5.06 18.94
CA GLY A 183 -14.12 3.78 19.42
C GLY A 183 -14.59 2.57 18.62
N GLU A 184 -15.71 2.65 17.91
CA GLU A 184 -16.13 1.57 17.01
C GLU A 184 -15.21 1.51 15.79
N THR A 185 -14.96 2.66 15.17
CA THR A 185 -14.11 2.78 13.98
C THR A 185 -12.68 2.39 14.29
N ILE A 186 -12.13 2.86 15.41
CA ILE A 186 -10.78 2.49 15.87
C ILE A 186 -10.73 1.00 16.22
N GLY A 187 -11.72 0.46 16.93
CA GLY A 187 -11.78 -0.97 17.27
C GLY A 187 -11.83 -1.87 16.03
N ARG A 188 -12.59 -1.48 15.00
CA ARG A 188 -12.62 -2.20 13.70
C ARG A 188 -11.26 -2.15 13.01
N PHE A 189 -10.59 -1.00 13.01
CA PHE A 189 -9.26 -0.88 12.44
C PHE A 189 -8.24 -1.77 13.17
N LEU A 190 -8.21 -1.73 14.50
CA LEU A 190 -7.30 -2.52 15.31
C LEU A 190 -7.54 -4.02 15.11
N SER A 191 -8.79 -4.49 15.24
CA SER A 191 -9.12 -5.92 15.08
C SER A 191 -8.79 -6.47 13.69
N ALA A 192 -8.89 -5.66 12.64
CA ALA A 192 -8.50 -6.05 11.29
C ALA A 192 -6.97 -6.13 11.11
N ASN A 193 -6.20 -5.30 11.83
CA ASN A 193 -4.79 -5.05 11.54
C ASN A 193 -3.81 -5.52 12.61
N VAL A 194 -4.24 -5.76 13.84
CA VAL A 194 -3.39 -6.05 15.01
C VAL A 194 -3.86 -7.34 15.68
N GLU A 195 -2.92 -8.19 16.05
CA GLU A 195 -3.19 -9.46 16.72
C GLU A 195 -3.87 -9.23 18.08
N PRO A 196 -4.85 -10.08 18.47
CA PRO A 196 -5.38 -10.06 19.83
C PRO A 196 -4.26 -10.17 20.86
N ALA A 197 -4.45 -9.56 22.03
CA ALA A 197 -3.49 -9.50 23.13
C ALA A 197 -2.19 -8.72 22.86
N ALA A 198 -2.03 -8.06 21.70
CA ALA A 198 -0.96 -7.10 21.48
C ALA A 198 -1.03 -5.93 22.50
N VAL A 199 0.12 -5.33 22.76
CA VAL A 199 0.23 -4.13 23.61
C VAL A 199 0.04 -2.89 22.75
N ILE A 200 -1.04 -2.16 22.97
CA ILE A 200 -1.32 -0.90 22.29
C ILE A 200 -0.80 0.26 23.13
N ARG A 201 0.02 1.12 22.50
CA ARG A 201 0.43 2.44 22.99
C ARG A 201 -0.33 3.49 22.18
N SER A 202 -1.19 4.28 22.81
CA SER A 202 -1.89 5.41 22.18
C SER A 202 -1.82 6.64 23.08
N ASP A 203 -2.06 7.82 22.54
CA ASP A 203 -2.37 8.97 23.39
C ASP A 203 -3.76 8.76 24.04
N GLY A 204 -4.02 9.44 25.17
CA GLY A 204 -5.22 9.22 25.99
C GLY A 204 -6.54 9.67 25.37
N TRP A 205 -6.69 9.60 24.04
CA TRP A 205 -7.87 10.04 23.31
C TRP A 205 -9.09 9.15 23.58
N LYS A 206 -10.29 9.77 23.63
CA LYS A 206 -11.57 9.08 23.92
C LYS A 206 -11.91 7.98 22.91
N GLY A 207 -11.40 8.08 21.68
CA GLY A 207 -11.54 7.07 20.64
C GLY A 207 -10.85 5.75 20.98
N TYR A 208 -9.76 5.77 21.74
CA TYR A 208 -9.14 4.57 22.31
C TYR A 208 -9.85 4.17 23.61
N SER A 209 -11.17 4.01 23.52
CA SER A 209 -12.03 3.62 24.63
C SER A 209 -11.77 2.17 25.06
N LYS A 210 -12.28 1.79 26.25
CA LYS A 210 -12.29 0.38 26.70
C LYS A 210 -12.96 -0.56 25.69
N THR A 211 -13.90 -0.05 24.88
CA THR A 211 -14.57 -0.85 23.84
C THR A 211 -13.69 -1.03 22.60
N ALA A 212 -13.00 0.02 22.15
CA ALA A 212 -12.05 -0.05 21.02
C ALA A 212 -10.88 -1.00 21.31
N LEU A 213 -10.42 -1.00 22.56
CA LEU A 213 -9.28 -1.78 23.05
C LEU A 213 -9.70 -3.13 23.65
N LYS A 214 -10.94 -3.57 23.43
CA LYS A 214 -11.40 -4.87 23.91
C LYS A 214 -10.57 -5.98 23.27
N GLY A 215 -9.83 -6.72 24.11
CA GLY A 215 -8.94 -7.80 23.66
C GLY A 215 -7.49 -7.38 23.46
N TYR A 216 -7.11 -6.16 23.84
CA TYR A 216 -5.73 -5.67 23.80
C TYR A 216 -5.23 -5.31 25.19
N VAL A 217 -3.92 -5.39 25.39
CA VAL A 217 -3.26 -4.83 26.58
C VAL A 217 -3.00 -3.35 26.29
N HIS A 218 -3.53 -2.46 27.10
CA HIS A 218 -3.32 -1.02 26.93
C HIS A 218 -2.21 -0.54 27.88
N ASP A 219 -1.10 -0.09 27.32
CA ASP A 219 -0.07 0.63 28.07
C ASP A 219 -0.49 2.10 28.20
N GLN A 220 -1.37 2.38 29.17
CA GLN A 220 -1.74 3.75 29.55
C GLN A 220 -0.57 4.38 30.30
N ARG A 221 0.42 4.92 29.59
CA ARG A 221 1.29 5.92 30.22
C ARG A 221 0.45 7.17 30.45
N ILE A 222 -0.10 7.28 31.67
CA ILE A 222 -0.82 8.45 32.16
C ILE A 222 0.15 9.63 32.13
N VAL A 223 0.07 10.38 31.05
CA VAL A 223 0.80 11.62 30.88
C VAL A 223 0.04 12.68 31.70
N GLY A 224 0.56 12.98 32.89
CA GLY A 224 0.04 14.03 33.78
C GLY A 224 0.23 15.47 33.26
N SER A 225 0.80 15.67 32.07
CA SER A 225 1.02 16.99 31.48
C SER A 225 0.99 16.94 29.94
N PRO A 226 0.27 17.86 29.26
CA PRO A 226 0.19 17.93 27.78
C PRO A 226 1.55 17.91 27.05
N GLU A 227 2.62 18.24 27.77
CA GLU A 227 4.03 18.29 27.34
C GLU A 227 4.72 16.93 27.26
N LEU A 228 4.10 15.81 27.66
CA LEU A 228 4.68 14.46 27.55
C LEU A 228 3.91 13.55 26.58
N ALA A 229 2.81 14.03 25.97
CA ALA A 229 1.98 13.23 25.05
C ALA A 229 2.75 12.84 23.77
N HIS A 230 3.73 13.65 23.39
CA HIS A 230 4.65 13.40 22.29
C HIS A 230 5.73 12.34 22.60
N VAL A 231 5.72 11.75 23.80
CA VAL A 231 6.69 10.73 24.23
C VAL A 231 6.12 9.31 24.13
N VAL A 232 4.79 9.14 24.01
CA VAL A 232 4.13 7.82 24.09
C VAL A 232 3.96 7.14 22.72
N ALA A 233 3.97 7.91 21.62
CA ALA A 233 3.65 7.42 20.26
C ALA A 233 4.61 8.00 19.19
N VAL A 234 5.91 8.01 19.50
CA VAL A 234 6.93 8.72 18.70
C VAL A 234 7.05 8.18 17.29
N HIS A 235 6.92 6.86 17.10
CA HIS A 235 7.08 6.23 15.80
C HIS A 235 5.89 6.53 14.89
N ILE A 236 4.65 6.44 15.39
CA ILE A 236 3.47 6.73 14.57
C ILE A 236 3.38 8.24 14.24
N HIS A 237 3.73 9.14 15.16
CA HIS A 237 3.80 10.57 14.89
C HIS A 237 4.83 10.91 13.81
N ARG A 238 6.02 10.28 13.88
CA ARG A 238 7.05 10.44 12.85
C ARG A 238 6.58 9.90 11.50
N VAL A 239 5.87 8.78 11.47
CA VAL A 239 5.24 8.26 10.26
C VAL A 239 4.28 9.27 9.66
N PHE A 240 3.38 9.86 10.45
CA PHE A 240 2.43 10.86 9.96
C PHE A 240 3.09 12.11 9.41
N SER A 241 4.13 12.63 10.08
CA SER A 241 4.91 13.76 9.58
C SER A 241 5.57 13.43 8.24
N ASN A 242 6.22 12.26 8.13
CA ASN A 242 6.87 11.83 6.89
C ASN A 242 5.86 11.57 5.76
N LEU A 243 4.68 11.03 6.06
CA LEU A 243 3.59 10.85 5.10
C LEU A 243 3.14 12.20 4.53
N LYS A 244 2.91 13.21 5.39
CA LYS A 244 2.51 14.55 4.95
C LYS A 244 3.57 15.20 4.07
N THR A 245 4.84 15.12 4.48
CA THR A 245 5.96 15.62 3.68
C THR A 245 6.06 14.92 2.32
N TRP A 246 5.87 13.59 2.29
CA TRP A 246 5.88 12.82 1.05
C TRP A 246 4.74 13.19 0.10
N LEU A 247 3.50 13.30 0.61
CA LEU A 247 2.35 13.72 -0.18
C LEU A 247 2.52 15.14 -0.73
N ALA A 248 3.02 16.08 0.08
CA ALA A 248 3.25 17.45 -0.36
C ALA A 248 4.42 17.58 -1.35
N GLY A 249 5.52 16.85 -1.12
CA GLY A 249 6.74 16.95 -1.92
C GLY A 249 6.64 16.23 -3.27
N THR A 250 6.12 15.00 -3.29
CA THR A 250 6.11 14.16 -4.51
C THR A 250 4.83 14.32 -5.31
N HIS A 251 3.71 14.57 -4.62
CA HIS A 251 2.38 14.57 -5.25
C HIS A 251 1.69 15.92 -5.25
N HIS A 252 2.24 16.90 -4.52
CA HIS A 252 1.65 18.24 -4.35
C HIS A 252 0.21 18.21 -3.81
N GLY A 253 -0.05 17.25 -2.92
CA GLY A 253 -1.38 16.97 -2.39
C GLY A 253 -2.09 15.84 -3.12
N VAL A 254 -3.16 15.33 -2.51
CA VAL A 254 -3.95 14.21 -3.02
C VAL A 254 -5.42 14.50 -2.74
N ASP A 255 -6.26 14.28 -3.73
CA ASP A 255 -7.71 14.35 -3.56
C ASP A 255 -8.16 13.26 -2.56
N PRO A 256 -9.04 13.57 -1.58
CA PRO A 256 -9.59 12.60 -0.65
C PRO A 256 -10.07 11.29 -1.29
N ALA A 257 -10.65 11.35 -2.50
CA ALA A 257 -11.12 10.16 -3.23
C ALA A 257 -9.99 9.18 -3.56
N TYR A 258 -8.77 9.68 -3.80
CA TYR A 258 -7.61 8.86 -4.15
C TYR A 258 -6.70 8.55 -2.97
N LEU A 259 -6.86 9.23 -1.84
CA LEU A 259 -6.00 9.09 -0.68
C LEU A 259 -5.76 7.62 -0.24
N PRO A 260 -6.75 6.73 -0.21
CA PRO A 260 -6.53 5.33 0.17
C PRO A 260 -5.41 4.64 -0.63
N ALA A 261 -5.37 4.84 -1.94
CA ALA A 261 -4.35 4.23 -2.81
C ALA A 261 -2.94 4.77 -2.52
N TYR A 262 -2.82 6.03 -2.09
CA TYR A 262 -1.54 6.63 -1.71
C TYR A 262 -1.09 6.17 -0.32
N LEU A 263 -2.04 5.94 0.61
CA LEU A 263 -1.73 5.31 1.90
C LEU A 263 -1.19 3.89 1.69
N ASP A 264 -1.80 3.11 0.78
CA ASP A 264 -1.33 1.77 0.43
C ASP A 264 0.09 1.79 -0.15
N GLU A 265 0.39 2.74 -1.06
CA GLU A 265 1.75 2.94 -1.57
C GLU A 265 2.74 3.24 -0.45
N TYR A 266 2.39 4.20 0.41
CA TYR A 266 3.25 4.61 1.51
C TYR A 266 3.53 3.44 2.46
N VAL A 267 2.49 2.70 2.86
CA VAL A 267 2.61 1.51 3.72
C VAL A 267 3.48 0.44 3.07
N PHE A 268 3.29 0.16 1.79
CA PHE A 268 4.06 -0.86 1.07
C PHE A 268 5.55 -0.53 1.02
N ARG A 269 5.87 0.73 0.71
CA ARG A 269 7.24 1.24 0.62
C ARG A 269 7.87 1.30 2.01
N PHE A 270 7.15 1.81 3.01
CA PHE A 270 7.60 1.84 4.40
C PHE A 270 7.95 0.44 4.89
N ASN A 271 7.07 -0.54 4.71
CA ASN A 271 7.28 -1.91 5.19
C ASN A 271 8.43 -2.65 4.50
N ARG A 272 8.94 -2.13 3.37
CA ARG A 272 10.04 -2.73 2.61
C ARG A 272 11.26 -1.81 2.49
N ARG A 273 11.33 -0.74 3.29
CA ARG A 273 12.41 0.27 3.23
C ARG A 273 13.81 -0.28 3.49
N GLN A 274 13.94 -1.45 4.12
CA GLN A 274 15.22 -2.13 4.33
C GLN A 274 15.60 -3.07 3.18
N THR A 275 14.64 -3.44 2.32
CA THR A 275 14.80 -4.41 1.23
C THR A 275 14.10 -3.92 -0.05
N PRO A 276 14.51 -2.77 -0.63
CA PRO A 276 13.81 -2.16 -1.77
C PRO A 276 13.79 -3.04 -3.03
N MET A 277 14.82 -3.85 -3.26
CA MET A 277 14.85 -4.79 -4.41
C MET A 277 13.78 -5.88 -4.29
N ALA A 278 13.50 -6.35 -3.08
CA ALA A 278 12.41 -7.30 -2.84
C ALA A 278 11.03 -6.67 -3.08
N ALA A 279 10.90 -5.34 -2.96
CA ALA A 279 9.64 -4.64 -3.19
C ALA A 279 9.20 -4.69 -4.65
N PHE A 280 10.15 -4.56 -5.59
CA PHE A 280 9.87 -4.69 -7.02
C PHE A 280 9.32 -6.09 -7.37
N GLN A 281 10.04 -7.14 -6.99
CA GLN A 281 9.62 -8.52 -7.26
C GLN A 281 8.29 -8.86 -6.56
N THR A 282 8.10 -8.40 -5.32
CA THR A 282 6.83 -8.59 -4.61
C THR A 282 5.67 -7.93 -5.34
N LEU A 283 5.87 -6.69 -5.82
CA LEU A 283 4.82 -5.98 -6.55
C LEU A 283 4.47 -6.69 -7.84
N LEU A 284 5.45 -7.21 -8.59
CA LEU A 284 5.16 -8.00 -9.79
C LEU A 284 4.41 -9.29 -9.46
N GLY A 285 4.80 -10.00 -8.40
CA GLY A 285 4.10 -11.21 -7.94
C GLY A 285 2.62 -10.94 -7.62
N ILE A 286 2.34 -9.87 -6.86
CA ILE A 286 0.96 -9.47 -6.56
C ILE A 286 0.25 -8.99 -7.83
N ALA A 287 0.92 -8.18 -8.64
CA ALA A 287 0.34 -7.62 -9.86
C ALA A 287 -0.08 -8.69 -10.86
N SER A 288 0.60 -9.84 -10.86
CA SER A 288 0.33 -11.00 -11.70
C SER A 288 -0.90 -11.80 -11.26
N ASN A 289 -1.25 -11.74 -9.98
CA ASN A 289 -2.26 -12.60 -9.36
C ASN A 289 -3.49 -11.82 -8.83
N LYS A 290 -3.46 -10.48 -8.90
CA LYS A 290 -4.53 -9.61 -8.40
C LYS A 290 -5.36 -9.01 -9.53
N ASP A 291 -6.68 -9.00 -9.33
CA ASP A 291 -7.62 -8.42 -10.28
C ASP A 291 -7.41 -6.92 -10.48
N HIS A 292 -7.42 -6.49 -11.75
CA HIS A 292 -7.37 -5.09 -12.13
C HIS A 292 -8.49 -4.24 -11.51
N VAL A 293 -8.26 -2.92 -11.50
CA VAL A 293 -9.34 -1.92 -11.39
C VAL A 293 -9.67 -1.43 -12.79
N SER A 294 -10.96 -1.30 -13.08
CA SER A 294 -11.42 -0.63 -14.29
C SER A 294 -11.20 0.89 -14.18
N LEU A 295 -11.12 1.58 -15.33
CA LEU A 295 -11.07 3.05 -15.35
C LEU A 295 -12.30 3.70 -14.71
N VAL A 296 -13.45 3.03 -14.78
CA VAL A 296 -14.72 3.51 -14.20
C VAL A 296 -14.61 3.51 -12.68
N GLN A 297 -14.18 2.39 -12.10
CA GLN A 297 -13.98 2.24 -10.66
C GLN A 297 -12.87 3.16 -10.09
N LEU A 298 -11.89 3.54 -10.91
CA LEU A 298 -10.87 4.52 -10.52
C LEU A 298 -11.36 5.98 -10.63
N ARG A 299 -12.53 6.25 -11.20
CA ARG A 299 -13.06 7.61 -11.38
C ARG A 299 -14.34 7.89 -10.61
N SER A 300 -14.97 6.83 -10.08
CA SER A 300 -16.11 6.86 -9.16
C SER A 300 -15.66 7.14 -7.74
#